data_AF-A0A0F9LFH6-F1
#
_entry.id   AF-A0A0F9LFH6-F1
#
_cell.length_a   1.000
_cell.length_b   1.000
_cell.length_c   1.000
_cell.angle_alpha   90.00
_cell.angle_beta   90.00
_cell.angle_gamma   90.00
#
_symmetry.space_group_name_H-M   'P 1'
#
loop_
_entity.id
_entity.type
_entity.pdbx_description
1 polymer ?
#
loop_
_entity_poly.entity_id
_entity_poly.type
_entity_poly.pdbx_seq_one_letter_code
_entity_poly.pdbx_strand_id
1 'polypeptide(L)'
;MESEKKDIKKRSKALPITIAILLLIAGAVYVLSYYSVPILKVSPNDLYFEGNEKQKEIYIKNDFEKKGIFGVFNFGIFNFGKKTSLFKIDTGEDGSWISVNPTSGSFYEDKETISVKIDRTKLPIGSHKGVINIRSDGGDKTIYVSATREKDTITILSPTPNTSFKIGSEVTLSWKATFGVFDFVNIFLLSNGCIVENIANYYQFRNDDESPGEFKWQLKQDLLPGGQGYT
;
A
#
# COMPACT_ATOMS: atom_id res chain seq x y z
N MET A 1 -65.89 -40.16 66.85
CA MET A 1 -66.18 -40.48 65.44
C MET A 1 -65.51 -39.40 64.61
N GLU A 2 -64.43 -39.82 63.96
CA GLU A 2 -63.35 -39.01 63.42
C GLU A 2 -63.62 -38.76 61.93
N SER A 3 -63.51 -37.50 61.47
CA SER A 3 -63.46 -37.20 60.05
C SER A 3 -62.39 -36.14 59.78
N GLU A 4 -61.17 -36.65 59.71
CA GLU A 4 -59.99 -36.19 58.99
C GLU A 4 -60.21 -35.00 58.02
N LYS A 5 -59.72 -33.81 58.39
CA LYS A 5 -59.54 -32.70 57.44
C LYS A 5 -58.35 -33.04 56.53
N LYS A 6 -58.64 -33.47 55.32
CA LYS A 6 -57.64 -33.69 54.27
C LYS A 6 -57.11 -32.35 53.78
N ASP A 7 -56.05 -31.87 54.40
CA ASP A 7 -55.33 -30.66 54.00
C ASP A 7 -54.59 -30.96 52.68
N ILE A 8 -55.29 -30.81 51.55
CA ILE A 8 -54.70 -30.99 50.23
C ILE A 8 -53.80 -29.78 49.98
N LYS A 9 -52.53 -29.93 50.34
CA LYS A 9 -51.44 -29.05 49.94
C LYS A 9 -51.46 -28.95 48.40
N LYS A 10 -52.17 -27.95 47.87
CA LYS A 10 -52.25 -27.63 46.44
C LYS A 10 -50.85 -27.21 46.01
N ARG A 11 -50.02 -28.19 45.63
CA ARG A 11 -48.67 -27.96 45.11
C ARG A 11 -48.84 -27.04 43.90
N SER A 12 -48.50 -25.77 44.08
CA SER A 12 -48.73 -24.73 43.07
C SER A 12 -48.02 -25.16 41.79
N LYS A 13 -48.79 -25.47 40.74
CA LYS A 13 -48.25 -25.72 39.40
C LYS A 13 -47.52 -24.49 38.85
N ALA A 14 -47.71 -23.30 39.45
CA ALA A 14 -47.01 -22.09 39.07
C ALA A 14 -45.50 -22.20 39.31
N LEU A 15 -45.05 -22.79 40.42
CA LEU A 15 -43.62 -22.88 40.75
C LEU A 15 -42.77 -23.63 39.68
N PRO A 16 -43.14 -24.86 39.25
CA PRO A 16 -42.41 -25.54 38.18
C PRO A 16 -42.56 -24.85 36.82
N ILE A 17 -43.68 -24.18 36.55
CA ILE A 17 -43.87 -23.38 35.33
C ILE A 17 -42.95 -22.16 35.33
N THR A 18 -42.84 -21.42 36.44
CA THR A 18 -41.89 -20.30 36.57
C THR A 18 -40.44 -20.75 36.45
N ILE A 19 -40.08 -21.91 37.00
CA ILE A 19 -38.73 -22.47 36.85
C ILE A 19 -38.47 -22.86 35.39
N ALA A 20 -39.43 -23.48 34.71
CA ALA A 20 -39.30 -23.82 33.29
C ALA A 20 -39.18 -22.58 32.39
N ILE A 21 -39.95 -21.51 32.69
CA ILE A 21 -39.86 -20.23 31.97
C ILE A 21 -38.51 -19.56 32.24
N LEU A 22 -38.02 -19.54 33.48
CA LEU A 22 -36.70 -19.00 33.80
C LEU A 22 -35.57 -19.77 33.11
N LEU A 23 -35.69 -21.10 33.00
CA LEU A 23 -34.74 -21.93 32.26
C LEU A 23 -34.82 -21.70 30.74
N LEU A 24 -36.01 -21.45 30.19
CA LEU A 24 -36.18 -21.07 28.78
C LEU A 24 -35.63 -19.67 28.51
N ILE A 25 -35.85 -18.70 29.40
CA ILE A 25 -35.28 -17.36 29.29
C ILE A 25 -33.76 -17.43 29.46
N ALA A 26 -33.26 -18.18 30.44
CA ALA A 26 -31.82 -18.38 30.61
C ALA A 26 -31.21 -19.10 29.41
N GLY A 27 -31.89 -20.10 28.84
CA GLY A 27 -31.49 -20.79 27.61
C GLY A 27 -31.54 -19.88 26.39
N ALA A 28 -32.55 -19.03 26.26
CA ALA A 28 -32.67 -18.05 25.19
C ALA A 28 -31.62 -16.94 25.32
N VAL A 29 -31.39 -16.40 26.52
CA VAL A 29 -30.31 -15.44 26.82
C VAL A 29 -28.95 -16.10 26.60
N TYR A 30 -28.79 -17.38 26.93
CA TYR A 30 -27.57 -18.15 26.67
C TYR A 30 -27.33 -18.32 25.17
N VAL A 31 -28.32 -18.75 24.40
CA VAL A 31 -28.26 -18.87 22.92
C VAL A 31 -28.06 -17.51 22.27
N LEU A 32 -28.72 -16.46 22.76
CA LEU A 32 -28.58 -15.09 22.28
C LEU A 32 -27.28 -14.44 22.74
N SER A 33 -26.61 -14.92 23.79
CA SER A 33 -25.30 -14.38 24.20
C SER A 33 -24.15 -14.85 23.31
N TYR A 34 -24.41 -15.80 22.39
CA TYR A 34 -23.46 -16.19 21.34
C TYR A 34 -23.45 -15.16 20.21
N TYR A 35 -22.49 -14.24 20.22
CA TYR A 35 -22.17 -13.42 19.06
C TYR A 35 -20.67 -13.45 18.78
N SER A 36 -20.30 -13.82 17.55
CA SER A 36 -18.94 -13.66 17.04
C SER A 36 -18.70 -12.18 16.74
N VAL A 37 -17.69 -11.58 17.37
CA VAL A 37 -17.31 -10.19 17.10
C VAL A 37 -16.28 -10.19 15.96
N PRO A 38 -16.54 -9.51 14.83
CA PRO A 38 -15.57 -9.39 13.75
C PRO A 38 -14.35 -8.59 14.22
N ILE A 39 -13.17 -8.97 13.74
CA ILE A 39 -11.89 -8.34 14.01
C ILE A 39 -11.15 -8.14 12.71
N LEU A 40 -10.91 -6.89 12.34
CA LEU A 40 -10.09 -6.55 11.19
C LEU A 40 -8.61 -6.90 11.47
N LYS A 41 -8.05 -7.76 10.63
CA LYS A 41 -6.60 -8.02 10.56
C LYS A 41 -6.08 -7.45 9.25
N VAL A 42 -4.94 -6.77 9.31
CA VAL A 42 -4.25 -6.22 8.15
C VAL A 42 -2.81 -6.71 8.17
N SER A 43 -2.24 -6.95 6.98
CA SER A 43 -0.84 -7.31 6.83
C SER A 43 -0.31 -6.89 5.45
N PRO A 44 0.86 -6.26 5.34
CA PRO A 44 1.68 -5.74 6.45
C PRO A 44 1.00 -4.56 7.17
N ASN A 45 1.53 -4.18 8.35
CA ASN A 45 1.05 -3.01 9.10
C ASN A 45 1.67 -1.68 8.62
N ASP A 46 2.75 -1.78 7.83
CA ASP A 46 3.51 -0.65 7.31
C ASP A 46 3.95 -0.97 5.88
N LEU A 47 4.06 0.07 5.06
CA LEU A 47 4.58 0.00 3.70
C LEU A 47 5.78 0.93 3.57
N TYR A 48 6.95 0.34 3.29
CA TYR A 48 8.15 1.08 2.96
C TYR A 48 8.47 0.89 1.48
N PHE A 49 8.45 1.99 0.72
CA PHE A 49 8.74 2.02 -0.72
C PHE A 49 10.17 2.49 -0.97
N GLU A 50 11.02 1.55 -1.35
CA GLU A 50 12.44 1.76 -1.62
C GLU A 50 12.69 2.11 -3.09
N GLY A 51 13.75 2.88 -3.34
CA GLY A 51 14.21 3.22 -4.68
C GLY A 51 13.08 3.66 -5.61
N ASN A 52 12.89 2.89 -6.70
CA ASN A 52 11.90 3.18 -7.73
C ASN A 52 10.59 2.40 -7.57
N GLU A 53 10.37 1.66 -6.47
CA GLU A 53 9.14 0.88 -6.26
C GLU A 53 7.90 1.79 -6.31
N LYS A 54 6.89 1.45 -7.11
CA LYS A 54 5.67 2.26 -7.28
C LYS A 54 4.40 1.62 -6.73
N GLN A 55 4.43 0.31 -6.43
CA GLN A 55 3.27 -0.44 -6.01
C GLN A 55 3.64 -1.49 -4.95
N LYS A 56 2.77 -1.64 -3.94
CA LYS A 56 2.78 -2.72 -2.96
C LYS A 56 1.36 -3.21 -2.70
N GLU A 57 1.24 -4.29 -1.95
CA GLU A 57 -0.04 -4.86 -1.56
C GLU A 57 -0.17 -4.87 -0.04
N ILE A 58 -1.39 -4.60 0.43
CA ILE A 58 -1.82 -4.98 1.77
C ILE A 58 -2.94 -5.99 1.68
N TYR A 59 -3.06 -6.78 2.71
CA TYR A 59 -4.02 -7.85 2.80
C TYR A 59 -4.89 -7.62 4.02
N ILE A 60 -6.20 -7.62 3.80
CA ILE A 60 -7.19 -7.49 4.87
C ILE A 60 -7.95 -8.80 5.00
N LYS A 61 -8.25 -9.20 6.24
CA LYS A 61 -9.08 -10.36 6.52
C LYS A 61 -9.95 -10.12 7.74
N ASN A 62 -11.09 -10.80 7.79
CA ASN A 62 -11.91 -10.86 9.00
C ASN A 62 -11.40 -12.00 9.86
N ASP A 63 -11.29 -11.74 11.15
CA ASP A 63 -11.14 -12.77 12.17
C ASP A 63 -12.33 -12.67 13.13
N PHE A 64 -12.61 -13.72 13.87
CA PHE A 64 -13.76 -13.75 14.77
C PHE A 64 -13.33 -14.21 16.16
N GLU A 65 -13.37 -13.30 17.13
CA GLU A 65 -13.17 -13.68 18.52
C GLU A 65 -14.48 -14.24 19.10
N LYS A 66 -14.41 -15.46 19.62
CA LYS A 66 -15.52 -16.09 20.36
C LYS A 66 -15.48 -15.56 21.79
N LYS A 67 -16.45 -14.72 22.19
CA LYS A 67 -16.57 -14.25 23.58
C LYS A 67 -17.59 -15.11 24.34
N GLY A 68 -17.16 -15.82 25.38
CA GLY A 68 -18.01 -16.65 26.26
C GLY A 68 -17.21 -17.51 27.27
N ILE A 69 -17.82 -17.85 28.42
CA ILE A 69 -17.15 -18.46 29.60
C ILE A 69 -16.75 -19.94 29.46
N PHE A 70 -16.98 -20.60 28.31
CA PHE A 70 -16.47 -21.97 28.10
C PHE A 70 -16.14 -22.20 26.62
N GLY A 71 -14.87 -21.98 26.24
CA GLY A 71 -14.31 -22.35 24.94
C GLY A 71 -14.22 -23.86 24.66
N VAL A 72 -15.06 -24.69 25.31
CA VAL A 72 -14.95 -26.16 25.32
C VAL A 72 -16.16 -26.86 24.68
N PHE A 73 -17.26 -26.15 24.37
CA PHE A 73 -18.44 -26.77 23.76
C PHE A 73 -18.70 -26.24 22.35
N ASN A 74 -18.16 -26.96 21.37
CA ASN A 74 -18.47 -26.76 19.95
C ASN A 74 -19.82 -27.44 19.64
N PHE A 75 -20.94 -26.82 20.02
CA PHE A 75 -22.25 -27.29 19.57
C PHE A 75 -22.44 -26.86 18.11
N GLY A 76 -22.03 -27.71 17.17
CA GLY A 76 -22.14 -27.53 15.71
C GLY A 76 -23.57 -27.51 15.15
N ILE A 77 -24.54 -27.00 15.92
CA ILE A 77 -25.98 -27.03 15.62
C ILE A 77 -26.48 -25.63 15.21
N PHE A 78 -25.77 -24.55 15.58
CA PHE A 78 -26.12 -23.18 15.20
C PHE A 78 -25.05 -22.56 14.32
N ASN A 79 -25.33 -22.49 13.02
CA ASN A 79 -24.57 -21.67 12.09
C ASN A 79 -25.12 -20.24 12.20
N PHE A 80 -24.66 -19.48 13.20
CA PHE A 80 -24.94 -18.05 13.28
C PHE A 80 -24.27 -17.41 12.05
N GLY A 81 -25.10 -17.07 11.05
CA GLY A 81 -24.69 -16.82 9.68
C GLY A 81 -23.37 -16.05 9.53
N LYS A 82 -22.52 -16.53 8.62
CA LYS A 82 -21.25 -15.91 8.24
C LYS A 82 -21.47 -14.42 7.99
N LYS A 83 -20.90 -13.58 8.87
CA LYS A 83 -21.12 -12.14 8.80
C LYS A 83 -20.13 -11.55 7.79
N THR A 84 -20.67 -11.06 6.67
CA THR A 84 -19.93 -10.23 5.72
C THR A 84 -19.40 -8.98 6.45
N SER A 85 -18.10 -8.71 6.34
CA SER A 85 -17.50 -7.47 6.82
C SER A 85 -17.45 -6.47 5.66
N LEU A 86 -17.92 -5.25 5.91
CA LEU A 86 -17.77 -4.14 4.97
C LEU A 86 -16.55 -3.33 5.36
N PHE A 87 -15.77 -2.90 4.38
CA PHE A 87 -14.64 -2.01 4.60
C PHE A 87 -14.70 -0.77 3.72
N LYS A 88 -14.10 0.31 4.21
CA LYS A 88 -13.83 1.55 3.49
C LYS A 88 -12.41 2.01 3.80
N ILE A 89 -11.71 2.46 2.77
CA ILE A 89 -10.33 2.93 2.84
C ILE A 89 -10.26 4.37 2.39
N ASP A 90 -9.56 5.20 3.15
CA ASP A 90 -9.16 6.55 2.78
C ASP A 90 -7.67 6.77 3.03
N THR A 91 -7.11 7.74 2.30
CA THR A 91 -5.76 8.26 2.58
C THR A 91 -5.89 9.52 3.44
N GLY A 92 -4.94 9.76 4.33
CA GLY A 92 -4.93 10.96 5.17
C GLY A 92 -4.78 12.26 4.36
N GLU A 93 -4.87 13.42 5.04
CA GLU A 93 -4.82 14.75 4.41
C GLU A 93 -3.58 14.97 3.52
N ASP A 94 -2.42 14.47 3.95
CA ASP A 94 -1.16 14.51 3.20
C ASP A 94 -0.97 13.32 2.24
N GLY A 95 -2.03 12.56 1.96
CA GLY A 95 -2.01 11.31 1.21
C GLY A 95 -2.25 11.43 -0.29
N SER A 96 -2.14 12.63 -0.88
CA SER A 96 -2.43 12.89 -2.32
C SER A 96 -1.49 12.16 -3.29
N TRP A 97 -0.34 11.72 -2.80
CA TRP A 97 0.66 10.90 -3.50
C TRP A 97 0.42 9.39 -3.31
N ILE A 98 -0.60 8.97 -2.57
CA ILE A 98 -0.97 7.58 -2.31
C ILE A 98 -2.31 7.30 -2.99
N SER A 99 -2.42 6.17 -3.67
CA SER A 99 -3.68 5.68 -4.24
C SER A 99 -3.91 4.22 -3.87
N VAL A 100 -5.17 3.88 -3.61
CA VAL A 100 -5.56 2.56 -3.09
C VAL A 100 -6.69 1.99 -3.95
N ASN A 101 -6.63 0.70 -4.27
CA ASN A 101 -7.69 0.00 -4.98
C ASN A 101 -7.84 -1.45 -4.51
N PRO A 102 -9.05 -1.91 -4.16
CA PRO A 102 -10.29 -1.13 -4.04
C PRO A 102 -10.30 -0.19 -2.82
N THR A 103 -11.07 0.91 -2.88
CA THR A 103 -11.27 1.83 -1.73
C THR A 103 -12.40 1.39 -0.80
N SER A 104 -13.19 0.39 -1.19
CA SER A 104 -14.25 -0.17 -0.36
C SER A 104 -14.66 -1.51 -0.91
N GLY A 105 -15.25 -2.35 -0.08
CA GLY A 105 -15.76 -3.64 -0.50
C GLY A 105 -16.33 -4.44 0.65
N SER A 106 -16.50 -5.73 0.40
CA SER A 106 -17.00 -6.68 1.37
C SER A 106 -16.20 -7.97 1.32
N PHE A 107 -15.79 -8.51 2.46
CA PHE A 107 -15.14 -9.82 2.54
C PHE A 107 -15.79 -10.70 3.60
N TYR A 108 -15.72 -12.01 3.41
CA TYR A 108 -16.34 -13.01 4.28
C TYR A 108 -15.30 -13.63 5.22
N GLU A 109 -14.53 -14.60 4.72
CA GLU A 109 -13.44 -15.28 5.42
C GLU A 109 -12.11 -15.18 4.64
N ASP A 110 -12.20 -14.99 3.32
CA ASP A 110 -11.03 -14.92 2.45
C ASP A 110 -10.27 -13.60 2.61
N LYS A 111 -8.96 -13.70 2.39
CA LYS A 111 -8.06 -12.57 2.36
C LYS A 111 -8.38 -11.72 1.13
N GLU A 112 -8.68 -10.45 1.35
CA GLU A 112 -8.82 -9.46 0.27
C GLU A 112 -7.48 -8.77 0.04
N THR A 113 -7.10 -8.62 -1.22
CA THR A 113 -5.86 -7.95 -1.63
C THR A 113 -6.14 -6.52 -2.06
N ILE A 114 -5.48 -5.58 -1.42
CA ILE A 114 -5.59 -4.16 -1.71
C ILE A 114 -4.28 -3.69 -2.34
N SER A 115 -4.37 -3.17 -3.57
CA SER A 115 -3.25 -2.55 -4.27
C SER A 115 -3.02 -1.13 -3.74
N VAL A 116 -1.80 -0.83 -3.34
CA VAL A 116 -1.36 0.50 -2.92
C VAL A 116 -0.31 0.99 -3.90
N LYS A 117 -0.57 2.12 -4.55
CA LYS A 117 0.37 2.77 -5.48
C LYS A 117 0.78 4.14 -4.95
N ILE A 118 2.03 4.52 -5.23
CA ILE A 118 2.56 5.82 -4.87
C ILE A 118 2.98 6.62 -6.11
N ASP A 119 2.85 7.93 -6.01
CA ASP A 119 3.25 8.89 -7.04
C ASP A 119 4.21 9.91 -6.44
N ARG A 120 5.51 9.63 -6.54
CA ARG A 120 6.56 10.48 -5.99
C ARG A 120 6.69 11.82 -6.73
N THR A 121 6.11 11.99 -7.91
CA THR A 121 6.18 13.28 -8.64
C THR A 121 5.42 14.39 -7.91
N LYS A 122 4.46 14.02 -7.06
CA LYS A 122 3.67 14.92 -6.21
C LYS A 122 4.36 15.27 -4.88
N LEU A 123 5.51 14.68 -4.58
CA LEU A 123 6.23 14.90 -3.34
C LEU A 123 7.39 15.87 -3.55
N PRO A 124 7.74 16.73 -2.59
CA PRO A 124 9.04 17.41 -2.54
C PRO A 124 10.21 16.41 -2.46
N ILE A 125 11.44 16.86 -2.75
CA ILE A 125 12.64 16.03 -2.51
C ILE A 125 12.77 15.75 -1.01
N GLY A 126 13.10 14.51 -0.65
CA GLY A 126 13.27 14.07 0.75
C GLY A 126 12.38 12.89 1.14
N SER A 127 12.36 12.58 2.44
CA SER A 127 11.56 11.48 3.01
C SER A 127 10.17 11.97 3.40
N HIS A 128 9.16 11.18 3.05
CA HIS A 128 7.75 11.48 3.28
C HIS A 128 7.06 10.33 3.99
N LYS A 129 6.06 10.69 4.80
CA LYS A 129 5.19 9.75 5.49
C LYS A 129 3.74 10.09 5.15
N GLY A 130 2.94 9.05 4.99
CA GLY A 130 1.51 9.15 4.79
C GLY A 130 0.80 8.02 5.53
N VAL A 131 -0.52 8.08 5.53
CA VAL A 131 -1.35 7.08 6.22
C VAL A 131 -2.47 6.60 5.31
N ILE A 132 -2.79 5.32 5.45
CA ILE A 132 -3.98 4.69 4.87
C ILE A 132 -4.85 4.26 6.06
N ASN A 133 -6.07 4.78 6.12
CA ASN A 133 -7.05 4.44 7.16
C ASN A 133 -8.05 3.44 6.59
N ILE A 134 -8.22 2.31 7.28
CA ILE A 134 -9.15 1.25 6.93
C ILE A 134 -10.19 1.20 8.05
N ARG A 135 -11.45 1.47 7.69
CA ARG A 135 -12.60 1.34 8.58
C ARG A 135 -13.40 0.11 8.21
N SER A 136 -13.73 -0.75 9.18
CA SER A 136 -14.62 -1.88 8.97
C SER A 136 -15.50 -2.14 10.19
N ASP A 137 -16.51 -3.00 10.02
CA ASP A 137 -17.34 -3.43 11.17
C ASP A 137 -16.56 -4.25 12.20
N GLY A 138 -15.39 -4.78 11.82
CA GLY A 138 -14.42 -5.43 12.69
C GLY A 138 -13.41 -4.48 13.35
N GLY A 139 -13.63 -3.18 13.24
CA GLY A 139 -12.80 -2.11 13.81
C GLY A 139 -11.85 -1.47 12.80
N ASP A 140 -11.18 -0.42 13.27
CA ASP A 140 -10.34 0.41 12.41
C ASP A 140 -8.85 0.02 12.50
N LYS A 141 -8.14 0.23 11.40
CA LYS A 141 -6.68 0.06 11.28
C LYS A 141 -6.07 1.18 10.48
N THR A 142 -4.85 1.58 10.86
CA THR A 142 -4.05 2.56 10.13
C THR A 142 -2.77 1.89 9.68
N ILE A 143 -2.42 2.09 8.41
CA ILE A 143 -1.17 1.63 7.81
C ILE A 143 -0.31 2.84 7.52
N TYR A 144 0.93 2.83 7.99
CA TYR A 144 1.87 3.88 7.68
C TYR A 144 2.57 3.59 6.36
N VAL A 145 2.65 4.61 5.51
CA VAL A 145 3.35 4.56 4.23
C VAL A 145 4.54 5.48 4.32
N SER A 146 5.70 5.00 3.90
CA SER A 146 6.92 5.80 3.82
C SER A 146 7.61 5.61 2.48
N ALA A 147 8.06 6.72 1.92
CA ALA A 147 8.76 6.77 0.64
C ALA A 147 9.77 7.93 0.67
N THR A 148 10.87 7.77 -0.07
CA THR A 148 11.83 8.84 -0.31
C THR A 148 11.74 9.28 -1.78
N ARG A 149 11.68 10.59 -2.01
CA ARG A 149 11.95 11.19 -3.31
C ARG A 149 13.41 11.63 -3.36
N GLU A 150 14.18 10.92 -4.17
CA GLU A 150 15.59 11.23 -4.44
C GLU A 150 15.74 12.55 -5.22
N LYS A 151 16.95 13.11 -5.19
CA LYS A 151 17.29 14.31 -5.95
C LYS A 151 17.26 14.06 -7.46
N ASP A 152 16.78 15.04 -8.20
CA ASP A 152 16.81 15.04 -9.66
C ASP A 152 18.28 15.15 -10.13
N THR A 153 18.80 14.09 -10.74
CA THR A 153 20.21 13.98 -11.12
C THR A 153 20.35 13.30 -12.47
N ILE A 154 21.26 13.82 -13.29
CA ILE A 154 21.77 13.16 -14.50
C ILE A 154 23.22 12.76 -14.23
N THR A 155 23.54 11.49 -14.49
CA THR A 155 24.89 10.94 -14.38
C THR A 155 25.35 10.48 -15.76
N ILE A 156 26.40 11.10 -16.27
CA ILE A 156 27.03 10.69 -17.53
C ILE A 156 27.72 9.34 -17.33
N LEU A 157 27.41 8.38 -18.21
CA LEU A 157 28.03 7.07 -18.26
C LEU A 157 29.11 7.00 -19.34
N SER A 158 28.87 7.65 -20.47
CA SER A 158 29.81 7.75 -21.58
C SER A 158 29.67 9.12 -22.26
N PRO A 159 30.78 9.77 -22.63
CA PRO A 159 32.15 9.34 -22.38
C PRO A 159 32.59 9.58 -20.93
N THR A 160 33.61 8.86 -20.48
CA THR A 160 34.25 9.10 -19.18
C THR A 160 35.33 10.19 -19.29
N PRO A 161 35.72 10.83 -18.17
CA PRO A 161 36.81 11.81 -18.18
C PRO A 161 38.08 11.27 -18.82
N ASN A 162 38.81 12.13 -19.54
CA ASN A 162 40.05 11.82 -20.26
C ASN A 162 39.91 10.85 -21.46
N THR A 163 38.69 10.60 -21.93
CA THR A 163 38.47 9.88 -23.20
C THR A 163 38.95 10.74 -24.37
N SER A 164 39.73 10.17 -25.29
CA SER A 164 40.13 10.82 -26.54
C SER A 164 39.25 10.36 -27.70
N PHE A 165 38.87 11.31 -28.58
CA PHE A 165 38.10 11.03 -29.78
C PHE A 165 38.92 11.31 -31.02
N LYS A 166 38.68 10.52 -32.07
CA LYS A 166 39.17 10.84 -33.41
C LYS A 166 38.13 11.71 -34.10
N ILE A 167 38.57 12.78 -34.76
CA ILE A 167 37.69 13.59 -35.61
C ILE A 167 37.06 12.67 -36.67
N GLY A 168 35.75 12.79 -36.85
CA GLY A 168 34.96 11.96 -37.75
C GLY A 168 34.51 10.61 -37.18
N SER A 169 34.97 10.20 -35.98
CA SER A 169 34.46 8.99 -35.33
C SER A 169 33.09 9.22 -34.68
N GLU A 170 32.22 8.20 -34.75
CA GLU A 170 30.96 8.18 -33.99
C GLU A 170 31.25 7.84 -32.53
N VAL A 171 30.61 8.60 -31.64
CA VAL A 171 30.66 8.46 -30.19
C VAL A 171 29.23 8.31 -29.70
N THR A 172 28.98 7.27 -28.90
CA THR A 172 27.72 7.14 -28.17
C THR A 172 27.85 7.85 -26.83
N LEU A 173 27.12 8.94 -26.69
CA LEU A 173 26.86 9.59 -25.41
C LEU A 173 25.83 8.76 -24.67
N SER A 174 26.06 8.45 -23.40
CA SER A 174 25.08 7.76 -22.58
C SER A 174 25.03 8.29 -21.16
N TRP A 175 23.85 8.27 -20.56
CA TRP A 175 23.61 8.79 -19.22
C TRP A 175 22.48 8.05 -18.52
N LYS A 176 22.47 8.13 -17.19
CA LYS A 176 21.33 7.76 -16.34
C LYS A 176 20.69 9.02 -15.79
N ALA A 177 19.37 9.00 -15.70
CA ALA A 177 18.59 10.08 -15.09
C ALA A 177 17.70 9.49 -14.00
N THR A 178 17.57 10.16 -12.85
CA THR A 178 16.62 9.75 -11.82
C THR A 178 15.17 9.97 -12.30
N PHE A 179 14.18 9.31 -11.70
CA PHE A 179 12.78 9.37 -12.14
C PHE A 179 12.20 10.81 -12.18
N GLY A 180 12.73 11.74 -11.38
CA GLY A 180 12.24 13.11 -11.32
C GLY A 180 12.76 14.04 -12.44
N VAL A 181 13.72 13.58 -13.25
CA VAL A 181 14.20 14.31 -14.42
C VAL A 181 13.16 14.24 -15.55
N PHE A 182 13.06 15.27 -16.39
CA PHE A 182 12.21 15.21 -17.59
C PHE A 182 12.63 14.08 -18.56
N ASP A 183 11.75 13.71 -19.47
CA ASP A 183 11.97 12.70 -20.52
C ASP A 183 12.84 13.22 -21.69
N PHE A 184 13.23 14.50 -21.65
CA PHE A 184 14.10 15.12 -22.64
C PHE A 184 15.35 15.76 -22.04
N VAL A 185 16.39 15.89 -22.87
CA VAL A 185 17.64 16.60 -22.53
C VAL A 185 18.06 17.55 -23.64
N ASN A 186 18.84 18.57 -23.27
CA ASN A 186 19.67 19.31 -24.20
C ASN A 186 21.11 18.81 -24.07
N ILE A 187 21.80 18.66 -25.20
CA ILE A 187 23.17 18.16 -25.27
C ILE A 187 24.04 19.25 -25.88
N PHE A 188 25.05 19.68 -25.13
CA PHE A 188 25.98 20.72 -25.54
C PHE A 188 27.41 20.19 -25.49
N LEU A 189 28.20 20.58 -26.48
CA LEU A 189 29.66 20.47 -26.42
C LEU A 189 30.21 21.78 -25.89
N LEU A 190 31.03 21.69 -24.85
CA LEU A 190 31.70 22.85 -24.27
C LEU A 190 33.21 22.73 -24.44
N SER A 191 33.86 23.86 -24.66
CA SER A 191 35.31 24.03 -24.61
C SER A 191 35.63 25.19 -23.67
N ASN A 192 36.47 24.97 -22.66
CA ASN A 192 36.83 25.96 -21.64
C ASN A 192 35.61 26.68 -21.01
N GLY A 193 34.52 25.94 -20.77
CA GLY A 193 33.28 26.46 -20.18
C GLY A 193 32.34 27.19 -21.16
N CYS A 194 32.75 27.39 -22.42
CA CYS A 194 31.92 28.01 -23.45
C CYS A 194 31.26 26.95 -24.33
N ILE A 195 29.99 27.13 -24.69
CA ILE A 195 29.30 26.27 -25.65
C ILE A 195 29.91 26.48 -27.03
N VAL A 196 30.39 25.40 -27.66
CA VAL A 196 30.95 25.41 -29.01
C VAL A 196 30.06 24.69 -30.02
N GLU A 197 29.21 23.77 -29.55
CA GLU A 197 28.22 23.10 -30.39
C GLU A 197 26.96 22.83 -29.57
N ASN A 198 25.80 23.07 -30.19
CA ASN A 198 24.52 22.56 -29.72
C ASN A 198 24.24 21.24 -30.46
N ILE A 199 24.51 20.12 -29.78
CA ILE A 199 24.42 18.78 -30.35
C ILE A 199 22.95 18.38 -30.54
N ALA A 200 22.12 18.63 -29.52
CA ALA A 200 20.70 18.32 -29.55
C ALA A 200 19.91 19.23 -28.61
N ASN A 201 18.70 19.61 -29.01
CA ASN A 201 17.72 20.30 -28.16
C ASN A 201 16.48 19.42 -27.99
N TYR A 202 15.94 19.39 -26.77
CA TYR A 202 14.73 18.66 -26.41
C TYR A 202 14.73 17.20 -26.90
N TYR A 203 15.90 16.56 -26.86
CA TYR A 203 16.02 15.16 -27.28
C TYR A 203 15.30 14.27 -26.28
N GLN A 204 14.19 13.68 -26.71
CA GLN A 204 13.45 12.70 -25.93
C GLN A 204 14.27 11.41 -25.85
N PHE A 205 14.72 11.07 -24.65
CA PHE A 205 15.68 9.97 -24.44
C PHE A 205 15.09 8.76 -23.74
N ARG A 206 13.91 8.88 -23.13
CA ARG A 206 13.25 7.78 -22.41
C ARG A 206 11.73 7.86 -22.50
N ASN A 207 11.09 6.69 -22.45
CA ASN A 207 9.63 6.56 -22.31
C ASN A 207 9.24 6.00 -20.92
N ASP A 208 10.23 5.71 -20.08
CA ASP A 208 10.10 5.14 -18.75
C ASP A 208 11.17 5.74 -17.81
N ASP A 209 11.10 5.46 -16.51
CA ASP A 209 11.98 6.08 -15.50
C ASP A 209 13.30 5.31 -15.27
N GLU A 210 13.55 4.20 -15.96
CA GLU A 210 14.64 3.25 -15.67
C GLU A 210 15.69 3.20 -16.79
N SER A 211 15.25 3.36 -18.04
CA SER A 211 16.07 3.27 -19.23
C SER A 211 17.13 4.38 -19.27
N PRO A 212 18.40 4.05 -19.53
CA PRO A 212 19.42 5.06 -19.76
C PRO A 212 19.13 5.80 -21.08
N GLY A 213 19.57 7.06 -21.16
CA GLY A 213 19.57 7.80 -22.41
C GLY A 213 20.81 7.50 -23.23
N GLU A 214 20.65 7.45 -24.54
CA GLU A 214 21.74 7.31 -25.50
C GLU A 214 21.59 8.29 -26.65
N PHE A 215 22.70 8.84 -27.12
CA PHE A 215 22.72 9.70 -28.30
C PHE A 215 24.00 9.47 -29.10
N LYS A 216 23.86 9.14 -30.39
CA LYS A 216 24.98 8.99 -31.31
C LYS A 216 25.37 10.35 -31.87
N TRP A 217 26.62 10.74 -31.65
CA TRP A 217 27.17 12.00 -32.10
C TRP A 217 28.52 11.78 -32.80
N GLN A 218 28.88 12.70 -33.70
CA GLN A 218 30.16 12.67 -34.41
C GLN A 218 30.83 14.03 -34.27
N LEU A 219 32.08 14.04 -33.78
CA LEU A 219 32.89 15.24 -33.74
C LEU A 219 33.35 15.59 -35.16
N LYS A 220 32.82 16.68 -35.72
CA LYS A 220 33.05 17.06 -37.13
C LYS A 220 34.31 17.87 -37.37
N GLN A 221 34.81 18.57 -36.36
CA GLN A 221 35.94 19.49 -36.49
C GLN A 221 36.75 19.57 -35.20
N ASP A 222 37.99 20.04 -35.32
CA ASP A 222 38.80 20.41 -34.16
C ASP A 222 38.21 21.67 -33.48
N LEU A 223 38.15 21.67 -32.16
CA LEU A 223 37.62 22.79 -31.37
C LEU A 223 38.68 23.84 -31.04
N LEU A 224 39.95 23.61 -31.41
CA LEU A 224 41.05 24.57 -31.37
C LEU A 224 41.65 24.77 -32.77
N PRO A 225 41.96 26.01 -33.19
CA PRO A 225 42.77 26.23 -34.38
C PRO A 225 44.18 25.66 -34.17
N GLY A 226 44.58 24.63 -34.93
CA GLY A 226 45.97 24.19 -35.03
C GLY A 226 46.36 22.88 -34.33
N GLY A 227 45.42 22.02 -33.93
CA GLY A 227 45.75 20.64 -33.52
C GLY A 227 46.50 20.51 -32.20
N GLN A 228 46.45 21.52 -31.33
CA GLN A 228 46.98 21.37 -29.97
C GLN A 228 46.05 20.48 -29.16
N GLY A 229 46.61 19.43 -28.55
CA GLY A 229 45.85 18.50 -27.73
C GLY A 229 45.17 19.21 -26.56
N TYR A 230 43.96 18.78 -26.21
CA TYR A 230 43.28 19.17 -24.99
C TYR A 230 44.03 18.54 -23.81
N THR A 231 44.78 19.33 -23.05
CA THR A 231 45.37 18.93 -21.75
C THR A 231 44.36 19.10 -20.64
#